data_AF-A0A3A5JH11-F1
#
_entry.id   AF-A0A3A5JH11-F1
#
_cell.length_a   1.000
_cell.length_b   1.000
_cell.length_c   1.000
_cell.angle_alpha   90.00
_cell.angle_beta   90.00
_cell.angle_gamma   90.00
#
_symmetry.space_group_name_H-M   'P 1'
#
loop_
_entity.id
_entity.type
_entity.pdbx_description
1 polymer ?
#
loop_
_entity_poly.entity_id
_entity_poly.type
_entity_poly.pdbx_seq_one_letter_code
_entity_poly.pdbx_strand_id
1 'polypeptide(L)'
;MREVNRREFLAKGGAIGATIGAAAVGPETASPVTAASSSISSDDGEEFETFGQPGSPSREAYRALAEAERAHQLRMRERQQQQGNATGNSSSGSGLSGGASPNFSRTVNAVEDLGCDPNGGSPIDDALSSVSDGTLVEFPAGNYALDGQPQITGSTVGIAGVGYENASGPPEPGSGVATITANSEASRINLDAESGLIANFVLDMTSSGTGISIVVGSSGFATARDIRVVGVQDNTGSQANEETNHPLCALMAESGATARAERVASSGSGVGGSKNKGGVPVFWVGDRNDGTAQLVDCQAQGAADNGLYGSRTPGDVQVVGGTFVNNAVDQLRYCGEGSFADGVTMGVDIDSYDKSGFNEEIATMALKVEQPSHISKPGGAVLRNAKITAVSANKIGAVINVRGHGGALKLDNCEIESGLDVPFVDAAEPGSSYDPESPPPHNITITNSLFKGSGGGEIVRVSGRPQSTVTNTCFQVSGASESSLSGITVGEGVGFGEQCQAGLSNPGKVGSGNISALGNVSVNASANGSADAVGTQTPQRNENNWIGTIAAGVMQMIVIVLLFLSALAVLFLAVFKKLLDE
;
A
#
# COMPACT_ATOMS: atom_id res chain seq x y z
N MET A 1 -43.30 -26.51 18.31
CA MET A 1 -44.00 -25.39 18.98
C MET A 1 -43.31 -25.19 20.34
N ARG A 2 -42.98 -23.94 20.66
CA ARG A 2 -42.06 -23.43 21.72
C ARG A 2 -40.57 -23.42 21.34
N GLU A 3 -40.19 -22.28 20.77
CA GLU A 3 -38.86 -21.70 20.80
C GLU A 3 -38.40 -21.49 22.25
N VAL A 4 -37.13 -21.76 22.53
CA VAL A 4 -36.45 -21.33 23.76
C VAL A 4 -35.22 -20.51 23.37
N ASN A 5 -35.12 -19.35 24.01
CA ASN A 5 -34.33 -18.19 23.63
C ASN A 5 -32.85 -18.34 24.06
N ARG A 6 -31.96 -17.77 23.25
CA ARG A 6 -30.48 -17.91 23.24
C ARG A 6 -29.78 -17.09 24.34
N ARG A 7 -30.42 -16.85 25.50
CA ARG A 7 -29.92 -15.93 26.54
C ARG A 7 -29.60 -16.55 27.91
N GLU A 8 -29.70 -17.87 28.08
CA GLU A 8 -29.43 -18.53 29.39
C GLU A 8 -28.12 -19.34 29.48
N PHE A 9 -27.28 -19.34 28.44
CA PHE A 9 -26.07 -20.19 28.43
C PHE A 9 -24.77 -19.50 28.90
N LEU A 10 -24.79 -18.20 29.26
CA LEU A 10 -23.57 -17.46 29.62
C LEU A 10 -23.52 -16.94 31.07
N ALA A 11 -24.34 -17.48 31.99
CA ALA A 11 -24.42 -16.98 33.36
C ALA A 11 -23.95 -17.96 34.46
N LYS A 12 -23.25 -19.05 34.15
CA LYS A 12 -22.75 -20.00 35.18
C LYS A 12 -21.38 -20.55 34.84
N GLY A 13 -20.34 -19.83 35.28
CA GLY A 13 -18.95 -20.27 35.19
C GLY A 13 -18.03 -19.42 36.04
N GLY A 14 -18.34 -19.26 37.33
CA GLY A 14 -17.50 -18.54 38.28
C GLY A 14 -17.51 -19.21 39.65
N ALA A 15 -16.31 -19.40 40.20
CA ALA A 15 -15.95 -19.94 41.51
C ALA A 15 -15.87 -21.47 41.64
N ILE A 16 -14.63 -21.96 41.84
CA ILE A 16 -14.18 -22.77 42.99
C ILE A 16 -12.64 -22.65 43.05
N GLY A 17 -12.11 -22.31 44.22
CA GLY A 17 -10.67 -22.40 44.55
C GLY A 17 -10.41 -23.43 45.65
N ALA A 18 -9.14 -23.86 45.78
CA ALA A 18 -8.47 -24.40 46.98
C ALA A 18 -7.01 -24.76 46.58
N THR A 19 -5.93 -24.11 47.04
CA THR A 19 -5.16 -24.25 48.32
C THR A 19 -4.73 -25.66 48.73
N ILE A 20 -3.39 -25.82 48.94
CA ILE A 20 -2.55 -26.73 49.78
C ILE A 20 -1.19 -26.83 49.03
N GLY A 21 0.03 -26.76 49.55
CA GLY A 21 0.64 -26.75 50.89
C GLY A 21 2.14 -27.11 50.71
N ALA A 22 3.03 -26.52 51.50
CA ALA A 22 4.48 -26.42 51.29
C ALA A 22 5.35 -27.62 51.77
N ALA A 23 6.59 -27.74 51.26
CA ALA A 23 7.80 -28.11 52.01
C ALA A 23 9.10 -27.84 51.20
N ALA A 24 10.17 -27.48 51.91
CA ALA A 24 11.40 -26.84 51.46
C ALA A 24 12.60 -27.80 51.25
N VAL A 25 13.63 -27.39 50.45
CA VAL A 25 15.09 -27.34 50.73
C VAL A 25 15.78 -26.47 49.64
N GLY A 26 16.62 -25.48 49.99
CA GLY A 26 17.40 -24.63 49.04
C GLY A 26 18.87 -25.06 48.92
N PRO A 27 19.84 -24.17 48.57
CA PRO A 27 19.80 -22.99 47.69
C PRO A 27 20.84 -23.08 46.54
N GLU A 28 20.69 -22.35 45.43
CA GLU A 28 21.83 -21.70 44.73
C GLU A 28 21.35 -20.78 43.58
N THR A 29 21.68 -19.49 43.74
CA THR A 29 22.04 -18.46 42.73
C THR A 29 21.41 -18.49 41.33
N ALA A 30 20.48 -17.56 41.07
CA ALA A 30 20.52 -16.61 39.95
C ALA A 30 19.31 -15.66 40.04
N SER A 31 19.54 -14.35 39.98
CA SER A 31 18.49 -13.34 39.93
C SER A 31 17.67 -13.43 38.64
N PRO A 32 16.33 -13.53 38.68
CA PRO A 32 15.50 -13.25 37.52
C PRO A 32 15.03 -11.79 37.55
N VAL A 33 15.20 -11.12 36.42
CA VAL A 33 14.56 -9.86 36.08
C VAL A 33 13.04 -10.05 36.14
N THR A 34 12.39 -9.32 37.04
CA THR A 34 10.93 -9.26 37.15
C THR A 34 10.33 -8.67 35.88
N ALA A 35 9.73 -9.52 35.06
CA ALA A 35 8.70 -9.12 34.11
C ALA A 35 7.46 -8.72 34.91
N ALA A 36 7.09 -7.44 34.85
CA ALA A 36 5.84 -6.94 35.39
C ALA A 36 4.69 -7.49 34.54
N SER A 37 3.98 -8.51 35.04
CA SER A 37 2.69 -8.92 34.52
C SER A 37 1.66 -7.86 34.95
N SER A 38 1.24 -7.00 34.04
CA SER A 38 0.05 -6.18 34.23
C SER A 38 -1.18 -7.09 34.13
N SER A 39 -1.73 -7.44 35.29
CA SER A 39 -3.07 -8.02 35.39
C SER A 39 -4.09 -7.01 34.86
N ILE A 40 -4.68 -7.31 33.71
CA ILE A 40 -5.80 -6.55 33.13
C ILE A 40 -6.98 -6.67 34.09
N SER A 41 -7.34 -5.56 34.73
CA SER A 41 -8.58 -5.42 35.49
C SER A 41 -9.74 -5.23 34.51
N SER A 42 -10.78 -6.03 34.67
CA SER A 42 -12.04 -5.99 33.92
C SER A 42 -12.84 -4.72 34.27
N ASP A 43 -12.52 -3.60 33.62
CA ASP A 43 -13.43 -2.46 33.48
C ASP A 43 -13.95 -2.42 32.04
N ASP A 44 -14.92 -3.29 31.77
CA ASP A 44 -15.60 -3.45 30.49
C ASP A 44 -16.55 -2.24 30.25
N GLY A 45 -16.09 -1.24 29.50
CA GLY A 45 -16.96 -0.09 29.13
C GLY A 45 -16.49 0.80 27.98
N GLU A 46 -15.19 1.07 27.82
CA GLU A 46 -14.73 2.14 26.91
C GLU A 46 -13.85 1.69 25.74
N GLU A 47 -13.38 0.44 25.70
CA GLU A 47 -12.39 0.00 24.68
C GLU A 47 -12.99 -0.30 23.29
N PHE A 48 -14.32 -0.23 23.13
CA PHE A 48 -15.02 -0.55 21.88
C PHE A 48 -15.40 0.66 21.00
N GLU A 49 -15.07 1.91 21.41
CA GLU A 49 -15.42 3.15 20.68
C GLU A 49 -14.43 3.56 19.55
N THR A 50 -13.37 2.78 19.28
CA THR A 50 -12.29 3.21 18.35
C THR A 50 -12.63 3.05 16.86
N PHE A 51 -13.60 2.20 16.50
CA PHE A 51 -13.93 1.98 15.08
C PHE A 51 -14.67 3.17 14.46
N GLY A 52 -14.23 3.56 13.26
CA GLY A 52 -14.85 4.65 12.51
C GLY A 52 -14.62 6.03 13.13
N GLN A 53 -13.68 6.17 14.08
CA GLN A 53 -13.09 7.47 14.41
C GLN A 53 -12.11 7.85 13.28
N PRO A 54 -11.95 9.14 12.94
CA PRO A 54 -10.98 9.50 11.91
C PRO A 54 -9.55 9.12 12.33
N GLY A 55 -8.78 8.58 11.38
CA GLY A 55 -7.51 7.90 11.61
C GLY A 55 -7.66 6.45 12.11
N SER A 56 -8.88 5.90 12.16
CA SER A 56 -9.14 4.51 12.54
C SER A 56 -10.16 3.86 11.58
N PRO A 57 -9.92 2.63 11.11
CA PRO A 57 -10.81 2.07 10.10
C PRO A 57 -12.21 1.77 10.63
N SER A 58 -13.19 1.80 9.72
CA SER A 58 -14.54 1.37 10.04
C SER A 58 -14.65 -0.14 10.22
N ARG A 59 -15.70 -0.58 10.95
CA ARG A 59 -16.08 -2.01 10.98
C ARG A 59 -16.47 -2.54 9.61
N GLU A 60 -16.98 -1.68 8.74
CA GLU A 60 -17.35 -2.03 7.37
C GLU A 60 -16.11 -2.39 6.56
N ALA A 61 -15.03 -1.60 6.66
CA ALA A 61 -13.77 -1.90 6.01
C ALA A 61 -13.18 -3.25 6.47
N TYR A 62 -13.09 -3.48 7.78
CA TYR A 62 -12.62 -4.77 8.31
C TYR A 62 -13.53 -5.94 7.91
N ARG A 63 -14.85 -5.71 7.82
CA ARG A 63 -15.78 -6.74 7.33
C ARG A 63 -15.49 -7.07 5.87
N ALA A 64 -15.25 -6.08 5.01
CA ALA A 64 -14.91 -6.32 3.60
C ALA A 64 -13.61 -7.14 3.46
N LEU A 65 -12.59 -6.85 4.28
CA LEU A 65 -11.35 -7.64 4.33
C LEU A 65 -11.61 -9.10 4.71
N ALA A 66 -12.41 -9.32 5.76
CA ALA A 66 -12.76 -10.66 6.24
C ALA A 66 -13.66 -11.42 5.26
N GLU A 67 -14.53 -10.74 4.53
CA GLU A 67 -15.38 -11.32 3.50
C GLU A 67 -14.56 -11.81 2.30
N ALA A 68 -13.59 -11.02 1.82
CA ALA A 68 -12.69 -11.42 0.73
C ALA A 68 -11.88 -12.68 1.09
N GLU A 69 -11.30 -12.68 2.28
CA GLU A 69 -10.53 -13.82 2.81
C GLU A 69 -11.40 -15.06 3.01
N ARG A 70 -12.58 -14.90 3.62
CA ARG A 70 -13.54 -16.00 3.81
C ARG A 70 -14.01 -16.56 2.47
N ALA A 71 -14.28 -15.72 1.48
CA ALA A 71 -14.70 -16.15 0.15
C ALA A 71 -13.61 -17.01 -0.51
N HIS A 72 -12.34 -16.61 -0.41
CA HIS A 72 -11.22 -17.43 -0.88
C HIS A 72 -11.14 -18.78 -0.15
N GLN A 73 -11.22 -18.79 1.19
CA GLN A 73 -11.18 -20.04 1.96
C GLN A 73 -12.31 -21.01 1.58
N LEU A 74 -13.52 -20.50 1.33
CA LEU A 74 -14.65 -21.32 0.89
C LEU A 74 -14.37 -21.94 -0.48
N ARG A 75 -13.87 -21.16 -1.45
CA ARG A 75 -13.47 -21.67 -2.78
C ARG A 75 -12.39 -22.77 -2.68
N MET A 76 -11.41 -22.59 -1.80
CA MET A 76 -10.37 -23.61 -1.56
C MET A 76 -10.95 -24.90 -0.99
N ARG A 77 -11.85 -24.82 0.00
CA ARG A 77 -12.51 -26.01 0.59
C ARG A 77 -13.39 -26.73 -0.43
N GLU A 78 -14.16 -26.00 -1.23
CA GLU A 78 -15.02 -26.59 -2.26
C GLU A 78 -14.20 -27.36 -3.31
N ARG A 79 -13.05 -26.82 -3.73
CA ARG A 79 -12.14 -27.54 -4.64
C ARG A 79 -11.54 -28.79 -4.03
N GLN A 80 -11.10 -28.74 -2.78
CA GLN A 80 -10.58 -29.92 -2.08
C GLN A 80 -11.64 -31.04 -1.98
N GLN A 81 -12.91 -30.67 -1.73
CA GLN A 81 -14.03 -31.63 -1.73
C GLN A 81 -14.29 -32.21 -3.13
N GLN A 82 -14.24 -31.39 -4.18
CA GLN A 82 -14.46 -31.83 -5.57
C GLN A 82 -13.31 -32.70 -6.11
N GLN A 83 -12.07 -32.47 -5.67
CA GLN A 83 -10.91 -33.26 -6.06
C GLN A 83 -10.80 -34.61 -5.34
N GLY A 84 -11.77 -34.96 -4.49
CA GLY A 84 -11.97 -36.33 -4.03
C GLY A 84 -10.87 -36.90 -3.13
N ASN A 85 -10.16 -36.07 -2.37
CA ASN A 85 -9.09 -36.56 -1.49
C ASN A 85 -9.65 -37.15 -0.18
N ALA A 86 -9.87 -38.46 -0.22
CA ALA A 86 -10.12 -39.32 0.93
C ALA A 86 -8.80 -39.64 1.67
N THR A 87 -8.21 -38.67 2.36
CA THR A 87 -7.13 -38.92 3.34
C THR A 87 -7.13 -37.87 4.45
N GLY A 88 -7.79 -38.23 5.55
CA GLY A 88 -7.24 -38.10 6.91
C GLY A 88 -6.82 -36.73 7.44
N ASN A 89 -7.68 -36.18 8.30
CA ASN A 89 -7.32 -35.44 9.51
C ASN A 89 -6.75 -34.02 9.36
N SER A 90 -7.56 -33.09 8.85
CA SER A 90 -7.30 -31.64 9.05
C SER A 90 -7.84 -31.23 10.43
N SER A 91 -6.93 -31.10 11.40
CA SER A 91 -7.21 -30.48 12.69
C SER A 91 -7.75 -29.07 12.48
N SER A 92 -9.00 -28.84 12.86
CA SER A 92 -9.66 -27.54 12.80
C SER A 92 -9.06 -26.65 13.90
N GLY A 93 -7.98 -25.95 13.59
CA GLY A 93 -7.45 -24.87 14.42
C GLY A 93 -8.39 -23.67 14.33
N SER A 94 -9.33 -23.55 15.26
CA SER A 94 -10.11 -22.32 15.47
C SER A 94 -9.27 -21.32 16.26
N GLY A 95 -8.36 -20.61 15.57
CA GLY A 95 -7.64 -19.46 16.10
C GLY A 95 -8.10 -18.19 15.41
N LEU A 96 -9.02 -17.45 16.02
CA LEU A 96 -9.37 -16.08 15.62
C LEU A 96 -8.34 -15.13 16.24
N SER A 97 -7.12 -15.08 15.69
CA SER A 97 -6.17 -13.97 15.90
C SER A 97 -5.02 -14.08 14.90
N GLY A 98 -4.91 -13.14 13.96
CA GLY A 98 -3.90 -13.10 12.90
C GLY A 98 -4.48 -13.53 11.55
N GLY A 99 -4.29 -12.71 10.50
CA GLY A 99 -4.84 -12.95 9.15
C GLY A 99 -4.61 -14.38 8.67
N ALA A 100 -5.58 -14.95 7.96
CA ALA A 100 -5.57 -16.34 7.55
C ALA A 100 -4.40 -16.63 6.62
N SER A 101 -3.44 -17.38 7.14
CA SER A 101 -2.36 -17.92 6.35
C SER A 101 -2.87 -19.03 5.42
N PRO A 102 -2.29 -19.18 4.22
CA PRO A 102 -2.56 -20.33 3.37
C PRO A 102 -2.29 -21.65 4.12
N ASN A 103 -3.05 -22.70 3.78
CA ASN A 103 -2.79 -24.03 4.33
C ASN A 103 -1.73 -24.74 3.49
N PHE A 104 -0.49 -24.76 3.97
CA PHE A 104 0.60 -25.46 3.30
C PHE A 104 0.56 -26.96 3.59
N SER A 105 0.92 -27.77 2.61
CA SER A 105 1.02 -29.24 2.76
C SER A 105 2.34 -29.67 3.39
N ARG A 106 3.37 -28.83 3.26
CA ARG A 106 4.69 -29.02 3.87
C ARG A 106 5.33 -27.68 4.21
N THR A 107 6.15 -27.71 5.25
CA THR A 107 7.05 -26.61 5.62
C THR A 107 8.48 -27.14 5.52
N VAL A 108 9.38 -26.34 4.94
CA VAL A 108 10.80 -26.66 4.80
C VAL A 108 11.64 -25.52 5.38
N ASN A 109 12.78 -25.85 5.96
CA ASN A 109 13.72 -24.89 6.51
C ASN A 109 14.66 -24.39 5.39
N ALA A 110 14.77 -23.08 5.21
CA ALA A 110 15.60 -22.47 4.18
C ALA A 110 17.08 -22.92 4.26
N VAL A 111 17.62 -23.07 5.47
CA VAL A 111 19.03 -23.42 5.68
C VAL A 111 19.22 -24.94 5.66
N GLU A 112 18.47 -25.68 6.48
CA GLU A 112 18.69 -27.12 6.65
C GLU A 112 18.23 -27.94 5.44
N ASP A 113 17.13 -27.55 4.79
CA ASP A 113 16.55 -28.32 3.70
C ASP A 113 16.93 -27.78 2.32
N LEU A 114 17.09 -26.45 2.18
CA LEU A 114 17.40 -25.81 0.89
C LEU A 114 18.86 -25.33 0.76
N GLY A 115 19.63 -25.35 1.85
CA GLY A 115 21.04 -24.96 1.84
C GLY A 115 21.27 -23.45 1.65
N CYS A 116 20.27 -22.61 1.93
CA CYS A 116 20.45 -21.16 1.90
C CYS A 116 21.54 -20.73 2.90
N ASP A 117 22.38 -19.77 2.51
CA ASP A 117 23.41 -19.22 3.39
C ASP A 117 22.84 -18.10 4.27
N PRO A 118 22.72 -18.29 5.59
CA PRO A 118 22.20 -17.28 6.51
C PRO A 118 23.22 -16.17 6.85
N ASN A 119 24.41 -16.17 6.22
CA ASN A 119 25.42 -15.13 6.38
C ASN A 119 25.55 -14.23 5.15
N GLY A 120 24.77 -14.49 4.09
CA GLY A 120 24.71 -13.66 2.89
C GLY A 120 25.91 -13.80 1.94
N GLY A 121 26.73 -14.85 2.10
CA GLY A 121 27.84 -15.15 1.20
C GLY A 121 27.42 -15.83 -0.10
N SER A 122 26.20 -16.38 -0.16
CA SER A 122 25.60 -16.95 -1.39
C SER A 122 24.15 -16.48 -1.55
N PRO A 123 23.71 -16.06 -2.76
CA PRO A 123 22.35 -15.61 -3.00
C PRO A 123 21.30 -16.72 -2.89
N ILE A 124 20.09 -16.38 -2.46
CA ILE A 124 18.96 -17.32 -2.29
C ILE A 124 18.10 -17.52 -3.55
N ASP A 125 18.46 -16.91 -4.67
CA ASP A 125 17.69 -16.87 -5.92
C ASP A 125 17.24 -18.24 -6.43
N ASP A 126 18.15 -19.21 -6.49
CA ASP A 126 17.87 -20.56 -6.99
C ASP A 126 16.98 -21.35 -6.01
N ALA A 127 17.17 -21.14 -4.70
CA ALA A 127 16.36 -21.78 -3.67
C ALA A 127 14.90 -21.27 -3.74
N LEU A 128 14.72 -19.96 -3.95
CA LEU A 128 13.38 -19.37 -4.11
C LEU A 128 12.71 -19.80 -5.42
N SER A 129 13.47 -19.91 -6.52
CA SER A 129 12.91 -20.30 -7.83
C SER A 129 12.56 -21.79 -7.92
N SER A 130 12.99 -22.61 -6.96
CA SER A 130 12.76 -24.06 -6.92
C SER A 130 11.70 -24.48 -5.90
N VAL A 131 11.04 -23.53 -5.23
CA VAL A 131 9.97 -23.84 -4.27
C VAL A 131 8.81 -24.52 -4.99
N SER A 132 8.46 -25.72 -4.54
CA SER A 132 7.36 -26.48 -5.14
C SER A 132 6.00 -26.03 -4.60
N ASP A 133 4.94 -26.32 -5.36
CA ASP A 133 3.57 -26.13 -4.89
C ASP A 133 3.31 -26.84 -3.54
N GLY A 134 2.38 -26.28 -2.77
CA GLY A 134 2.02 -26.73 -1.43
C GLY A 134 3.07 -26.47 -0.34
N THR A 135 4.07 -25.63 -0.58
CA THR A 135 5.25 -25.46 0.31
C THR A 135 5.31 -24.07 0.95
N LEU A 136 5.57 -24.05 2.25
CA LEU A 136 6.10 -22.88 2.95
C LEU A 136 7.61 -23.07 3.18
N VAL A 137 8.42 -22.09 2.79
CA VAL A 137 9.84 -22.04 3.19
C VAL A 137 9.99 -21.12 4.40
N GLU A 138 10.44 -21.65 5.52
CA GLU A 138 10.74 -20.88 6.72
C GLU A 138 12.21 -20.50 6.79
N PHE A 139 12.47 -19.20 6.95
CA PHE A 139 13.79 -18.62 7.09
C PHE A 139 14.09 -18.40 8.58
N PRO A 140 15.07 -19.11 9.15
CA PRO A 140 15.62 -18.79 10.46
C PRO A 140 16.20 -17.38 10.48
N ALA A 141 16.47 -16.86 11.69
CA ALA A 141 17.23 -15.62 11.83
C ALA A 141 18.58 -15.72 11.08
N GLY A 142 18.91 -14.68 10.32
CA GLY A 142 20.05 -14.68 9.41
C GLY A 142 19.96 -13.55 8.40
N ASN A 143 21.06 -13.32 7.70
CA ASN A 143 21.13 -12.41 6.57
C ASN A 143 21.23 -13.22 5.27
N TYR A 144 20.27 -13.04 4.38
CA TYR A 144 20.15 -13.80 3.13
C TYR A 144 20.31 -12.86 1.95
N ALA A 145 21.33 -13.11 1.13
CA ALA A 145 21.61 -12.32 -0.06
C ALA A 145 20.57 -12.56 -1.16
N LEU A 146 20.12 -11.50 -1.82
CA LEU A 146 19.28 -11.55 -3.02
C LEU A 146 19.92 -10.73 -4.13
N ASP A 147 20.26 -11.36 -5.25
CA ASP A 147 20.97 -10.70 -6.35
C ASP A 147 20.06 -10.46 -7.56
N GLY A 148 19.11 -11.35 -7.80
CA GLY A 148 18.26 -11.37 -8.98
C GLY A 148 16.78 -11.24 -8.67
N GLN A 149 15.96 -11.87 -9.53
CA GLN A 149 14.51 -11.71 -9.53
C GLN A 149 13.78 -13.06 -9.49
N PRO A 150 13.97 -13.87 -8.44
CA PRO A 150 13.38 -15.20 -8.36
C PRO A 150 11.85 -15.16 -8.48
N GLN A 151 11.31 -16.22 -9.09
CA GLN A 151 9.88 -16.42 -9.29
C GLN A 151 9.40 -17.56 -8.39
N ILE A 152 8.51 -17.26 -7.47
CA ILE A 152 7.87 -18.21 -6.57
C ILE A 152 6.44 -18.39 -7.07
N THR A 153 6.16 -19.53 -7.70
CA THR A 153 4.89 -19.78 -8.38
C THR A 153 4.23 -21.07 -7.89
N GLY A 154 2.90 -21.07 -7.74
CA GLY A 154 2.17 -22.26 -7.29
C GLY A 154 0.71 -22.00 -6.93
N SER A 155 -0.06 -23.08 -6.74
CA SER A 155 -1.43 -22.98 -6.24
C SER A 155 -1.44 -22.52 -4.77
N THR A 156 -0.52 -23.04 -3.96
CA THR A 156 -0.34 -22.67 -2.56
C THR A 156 1.14 -22.67 -2.21
N VAL A 157 1.76 -21.49 -2.13
CA VAL A 157 3.21 -21.37 -1.94
C VAL A 157 3.55 -20.13 -1.11
N GLY A 158 4.63 -20.19 -0.35
CA GLY A 158 5.07 -19.01 0.39
C GLY A 158 6.44 -19.12 1.01
N ILE A 159 6.90 -17.96 1.49
CA ILE A 159 8.13 -17.80 2.27
C ILE A 159 7.82 -17.00 3.53
N ALA A 160 8.45 -17.33 4.64
CA ALA A 160 8.26 -16.59 5.87
C ALA A 160 9.51 -16.63 6.76
N GLY A 161 9.79 -15.55 7.47
CA GLY A 161 10.68 -15.59 8.63
C GLY A 161 10.03 -16.39 9.77
N VAL A 162 10.80 -17.21 10.47
CA VAL A 162 10.32 -17.98 11.63
C VAL A 162 9.59 -17.08 12.63
N GLY A 163 8.44 -17.55 13.12
CA GLY A 163 7.58 -16.81 14.07
C GLY A 163 6.47 -15.97 13.44
N TYR A 164 6.33 -16.00 12.11
CA TYR A 164 5.33 -15.20 11.38
C TYR A 164 3.89 -15.40 11.87
N GLU A 165 3.51 -16.58 12.35
CA GLU A 165 2.16 -16.88 12.83
C GLU A 165 1.76 -16.01 14.02
N ASN A 166 2.73 -15.66 14.87
CA ASN A 166 2.54 -14.86 16.08
C ASN A 166 2.96 -13.39 15.89
N ALA A 167 3.38 -13.00 14.67
CA ALA A 167 3.78 -11.63 14.38
C ALA A 167 2.57 -10.70 14.45
N SER A 168 2.70 -9.62 15.22
CA SER A 168 1.70 -8.56 15.34
C SER A 168 2.11 -7.28 14.62
N GLY A 169 3.20 -7.32 13.86
CA GLY A 169 3.81 -6.19 13.18
C GLY A 169 5.14 -6.56 12.53
N PRO A 170 5.69 -5.67 11.70
CA PRO A 170 6.93 -5.94 11.00
C PRO A 170 8.13 -6.04 11.97
N PRO A 171 9.06 -6.98 11.75
CA PRO A 171 10.20 -7.19 12.63
C PRO A 171 11.17 -6.00 12.61
N GLU A 172 11.72 -5.62 13.77
CA GLU A 172 12.81 -4.63 13.85
C GLU A 172 14.12 -5.22 13.33
N PRO A 173 14.98 -4.44 12.63
CA PRO A 173 16.28 -4.92 12.18
C PRO A 173 17.14 -5.39 13.36
N GLY A 174 17.76 -6.56 13.23
CA GLY A 174 18.62 -7.12 14.27
C GLY A 174 19.00 -8.58 14.01
N SER A 175 19.80 -9.17 14.91
CA SER A 175 20.31 -10.54 14.75
C SER A 175 19.29 -11.65 14.97
N GLY A 176 18.08 -11.33 15.44
CA GLY A 176 17.01 -12.30 15.75
C GLY A 176 15.96 -12.47 14.67
N VAL A 177 16.17 -11.89 13.48
CA VAL A 177 15.16 -11.82 12.41
C VAL A 177 15.73 -12.33 11.10
N ALA A 178 14.86 -12.75 10.17
CA ALA A 178 15.27 -13.06 8.81
C ALA A 178 15.36 -11.75 8.01
N THR A 179 16.57 -11.40 7.59
CA THR A 179 16.85 -10.22 6.77
C THR A 179 17.20 -10.67 5.36
N ILE A 180 16.53 -10.13 4.35
CA ILE A 180 16.86 -10.32 2.93
C ILE A 180 17.57 -9.04 2.47
N THR A 181 18.86 -9.16 2.14
CA THR A 181 19.70 -8.04 1.71
C THR A 181 19.79 -8.00 0.20
N ALA A 182 19.49 -6.84 -0.40
CA ALA A 182 19.72 -6.59 -1.81
C ALA A 182 21.21 -6.42 -2.10
N ASN A 183 21.67 -7.12 -3.13
CA ASN A 183 23.04 -7.07 -3.64
C ASN A 183 23.12 -6.56 -5.08
N SER A 184 21.99 -6.19 -5.68
CA SER A 184 21.94 -5.56 -7.00
C SER A 184 20.98 -4.38 -7.03
N GLU A 185 21.05 -3.60 -8.10
CA GLU A 185 20.11 -2.50 -8.38
C GLU A 185 18.65 -2.98 -8.54
N ALA A 186 18.42 -4.28 -8.75
CA ALA A 186 17.13 -4.81 -9.20
C ALA A 186 16.67 -6.07 -8.44
N SER A 187 17.16 -6.30 -7.22
CA SER A 187 16.81 -7.46 -6.40
C SER A 187 15.31 -7.49 -6.13
N ARG A 188 14.62 -8.57 -6.52
CA ARG A 188 13.14 -8.63 -6.45
C ARG A 188 12.58 -10.01 -6.19
N ILE A 189 11.73 -10.15 -5.17
CA ILE A 189 10.98 -11.38 -4.93
C ILE A 189 9.66 -11.29 -5.69
N ASN A 190 9.39 -12.24 -6.57
CA ASN A 190 8.14 -12.29 -7.32
C ASN A 190 7.33 -13.50 -6.86
N LEU A 191 6.21 -13.24 -6.21
CA LEU A 191 5.22 -14.25 -5.86
C LEU A 191 4.09 -14.18 -6.89
N ASP A 192 3.71 -15.33 -7.45
CA ASP A 192 2.49 -15.47 -8.25
C ASP A 192 1.77 -16.75 -7.81
N ALA A 193 0.69 -16.58 -7.05
CA ALA A 193 0.02 -17.71 -6.42
C ALA A 193 -1.48 -17.55 -6.28
N GLU A 194 -2.19 -18.68 -6.35
CA GLU A 194 -3.60 -18.71 -5.98
C GLU A 194 -3.79 -18.52 -4.48
N SER A 195 -2.94 -19.11 -3.63
CA SER A 195 -2.90 -18.89 -2.19
C SER A 195 -1.46 -18.63 -1.75
N GLY A 196 -1.09 -17.37 -1.59
CA GLY A 196 0.30 -16.95 -1.50
C GLY A 196 0.68 -16.27 -0.19
N LEU A 197 1.92 -16.45 0.28
CA LEU A 197 2.45 -15.79 1.48
C LEU A 197 3.89 -15.32 1.32
N ILE A 198 4.16 -14.05 1.63
CA ILE A 198 5.49 -13.53 2.01
C ILE A 198 5.32 -12.92 3.40
N ALA A 199 6.05 -13.37 4.42
CA ALA A 199 5.82 -12.86 5.76
C ALA A 199 7.06 -12.70 6.66
N ASN A 200 7.01 -11.71 7.56
CA ASN A 200 7.92 -11.59 8.70
C ASN A 200 9.40 -11.44 8.30
N PHE A 201 9.69 -10.46 7.45
CA PHE A 201 11.03 -10.17 6.95
C PHE A 201 11.45 -8.72 7.19
N VAL A 202 12.76 -8.52 7.34
CA VAL A 202 13.40 -7.24 7.04
C VAL A 202 13.95 -7.31 5.61
N LEU A 203 13.61 -6.34 4.77
CA LEU A 203 14.17 -6.14 3.44
C LEU A 203 15.20 -5.01 3.52
N ASP A 204 16.46 -5.33 3.28
CA ASP A 204 17.58 -4.41 3.48
C ASP A 204 18.19 -3.97 2.14
N MET A 205 18.12 -2.68 1.87
CA MET A 205 18.78 -1.98 0.75
C MET A 205 19.69 -0.84 1.25
N THR A 206 20.36 -1.04 2.38
CA THR A 206 21.27 -0.04 2.97
C THR A 206 22.58 0.10 2.19
N SER A 207 22.94 -0.90 1.39
CA SER A 207 24.08 -0.83 0.47
C SER A 207 23.79 0.16 -0.67
N SER A 208 24.77 1.00 -1.00
CA SER A 208 24.63 1.96 -2.10
C SER A 208 24.46 1.27 -3.45
N GLY A 209 23.64 1.85 -4.31
CA GLY A 209 23.32 1.34 -5.64
C GLY A 209 22.51 0.06 -5.61
N THR A 210 21.81 -0.24 -4.51
CA THR A 210 20.95 -1.43 -4.41
C THR A 210 19.48 -1.05 -4.36
N GLY A 211 18.63 -1.95 -4.84
CA GLY A 211 17.19 -1.82 -4.82
C GLY A 211 16.56 -3.13 -4.40
N ILE A 212 15.54 -3.07 -3.55
CA ILE A 212 14.78 -4.26 -3.13
C ILE A 212 13.29 -4.06 -3.41
N SER A 213 12.66 -5.10 -3.95
CA SER A 213 11.24 -5.07 -4.29
C SER A 213 10.56 -6.41 -4.00
N ILE A 214 9.29 -6.36 -3.66
CA ILE A 214 8.41 -7.53 -3.66
C ILE A 214 7.25 -7.30 -4.63
N VAL A 215 6.89 -8.35 -5.35
CA VAL A 215 5.72 -8.41 -6.22
C VAL A 215 4.78 -9.47 -5.68
N VAL A 216 3.53 -9.07 -5.39
CA VAL A 216 2.47 -9.94 -4.90
C VAL A 216 1.45 -10.14 -6.01
N GLY A 217 1.68 -11.15 -6.83
CA GLY A 217 0.77 -11.67 -7.84
C GLY A 217 -0.24 -12.64 -7.24
N SER A 218 -1.52 -12.53 -7.63
CA SER A 218 -2.55 -13.46 -7.17
C SER A 218 -3.63 -13.77 -8.19
N SER A 219 -3.91 -15.07 -8.36
CA SER A 219 -5.11 -15.60 -9.01
C SER A 219 -6.21 -16.02 -8.01
N GLY A 220 -5.97 -15.84 -6.70
CA GLY A 220 -6.93 -16.14 -5.65
C GLY A 220 -6.81 -15.16 -4.48
N PHE A 221 -5.92 -15.45 -3.54
CA PHE A 221 -5.59 -14.59 -2.41
C PHE A 221 -4.10 -14.75 -2.06
N ALA A 222 -3.29 -13.74 -2.33
CA ALA A 222 -1.88 -13.71 -1.92
C ALA A 222 -1.62 -12.51 -1.01
N THR A 223 -0.78 -12.71 0.00
CA THR A 223 -0.49 -11.66 0.99
C THR A 223 1.02 -11.54 1.24
N ALA A 224 1.48 -10.29 1.28
CA ALA A 224 2.74 -9.90 1.89
C ALA A 224 2.43 -9.25 3.25
N ARG A 225 2.99 -9.76 4.35
CA ARG A 225 2.69 -9.20 5.68
C ARG A 225 3.86 -9.13 6.63
N ASP A 226 3.81 -8.19 7.57
CA ASP A 226 4.85 -8.03 8.60
C ASP A 226 6.24 -7.84 7.97
N ILE A 227 6.36 -6.86 7.08
CA ILE A 227 7.60 -6.59 6.34
C ILE A 227 8.11 -5.20 6.68
N ARG A 228 9.39 -5.08 7.02
CA ARG A 228 10.06 -3.79 7.17
C ARG A 228 11.07 -3.60 6.06
N VAL A 229 11.03 -2.47 5.35
CA VAL A 229 12.07 -2.06 4.42
C VAL A 229 13.01 -1.08 5.11
N VAL A 230 14.32 -1.31 4.99
CA VAL A 230 15.38 -0.42 5.49
C VAL A 230 16.38 -0.07 4.40
N GLY A 231 16.98 1.12 4.50
CA GLY A 231 17.88 1.65 3.49
C GLY A 231 17.19 2.66 2.56
N VAL A 232 17.95 3.17 1.60
CA VAL A 232 17.51 4.23 0.68
C VAL A 232 17.79 3.74 -0.74
N GLN A 233 16.77 3.78 -1.60
CA GLN A 233 16.98 3.57 -3.02
C GLN A 233 17.66 4.80 -3.62
N ASP A 234 18.97 4.71 -3.80
CA ASP A 234 19.86 5.81 -4.18
C ASP A 234 20.37 5.72 -5.62
N ASN A 235 20.00 4.69 -6.39
CA ASN A 235 20.26 4.50 -7.82
C ASN A 235 19.43 5.46 -8.70
N THR A 236 19.58 6.75 -8.42
CA THR A 236 18.82 7.86 -9.00
C THR A 236 19.72 8.84 -9.76
N GLY A 237 19.15 9.75 -10.54
CA GLY A 237 19.86 10.77 -11.32
C GLY A 237 19.89 10.51 -12.83
N SER A 238 20.72 11.25 -13.57
CA SER A 238 20.79 11.15 -15.04
C SER A 238 21.37 9.83 -15.56
N GLN A 239 21.97 9.04 -14.68
CA GLN A 239 22.52 7.72 -14.97
C GLN A 239 21.62 6.59 -14.44
N ALA A 240 20.48 6.93 -13.82
CA ALA A 240 19.56 5.93 -13.29
C ALA A 240 19.00 5.08 -14.43
N ASN A 241 19.08 3.76 -14.27
CA ASN A 241 18.38 2.85 -15.14
C ASN A 241 16.93 2.71 -14.66
N GLU A 242 15.99 3.34 -15.36
CA GLU A 242 14.56 3.25 -15.00
C GLU A 242 14.02 1.82 -15.11
N GLU A 243 14.69 0.92 -15.84
CA GLU A 243 14.27 -0.49 -15.95
C GLU A 243 14.57 -1.30 -14.68
N THR A 244 15.57 -0.91 -13.89
CA THR A 244 15.94 -1.59 -12.63
C THR A 244 15.25 -0.99 -11.41
N ASN A 245 14.64 0.19 -11.57
CA ASN A 245 13.90 0.87 -10.52
C ASN A 245 12.51 0.23 -10.35
N HIS A 246 12.31 -0.45 -9.22
CA HIS A 246 11.08 -1.13 -8.92
C HIS A 246 10.43 -0.57 -7.65
N PRO A 247 9.09 -0.46 -7.60
CA PRO A 247 8.40 -0.09 -6.37
C PRO A 247 8.73 -1.10 -5.27
N LEU A 248 8.80 -0.64 -4.01
CA LEU A 248 9.17 -1.53 -2.90
C LEU A 248 8.19 -2.68 -2.75
N CYS A 249 6.90 -2.43 -3.00
CA CYS A 249 5.85 -3.44 -3.02
C CYS A 249 4.87 -3.19 -4.19
N ALA A 250 4.78 -4.12 -5.13
CA ALA A 250 3.79 -4.12 -6.20
C ALA A 250 2.68 -5.16 -5.92
N LEU A 251 1.43 -4.77 -6.10
CA LEU A 251 0.27 -5.66 -5.96
C LEU A 251 -0.38 -5.90 -7.33
N MET A 252 -0.64 -7.16 -7.66
CA MET A 252 -1.26 -7.56 -8.93
C MET A 252 -2.24 -8.70 -8.65
N ALA A 253 -3.53 -8.44 -8.75
CA ALA A 253 -4.56 -9.47 -8.64
C ALA A 253 -5.27 -9.68 -9.98
N GLU A 254 -5.54 -10.93 -10.34
CA GLU A 254 -6.47 -11.28 -11.41
C GLU A 254 -7.92 -10.94 -11.02
N SER A 255 -8.83 -10.90 -12.00
CA SER A 255 -10.24 -10.64 -11.74
C SER A 255 -10.84 -11.62 -10.73
N GLY A 256 -11.45 -11.09 -9.66
CA GLY A 256 -12.01 -11.88 -8.55
C GLY A 256 -10.99 -12.39 -7.53
N ALA A 257 -9.70 -12.08 -7.72
CA ALA A 257 -8.62 -12.37 -6.78
C ALA A 257 -8.27 -11.16 -5.90
N THR A 258 -7.41 -11.38 -4.91
CA THR A 258 -6.91 -10.34 -4.01
C THR A 258 -5.40 -10.47 -3.81
N ALA A 259 -4.70 -9.34 -3.98
CA ALA A 259 -3.30 -9.19 -3.59
C ALA A 259 -3.23 -8.21 -2.42
N ARG A 260 -2.69 -8.63 -1.28
CA ARG A 260 -2.67 -7.84 -0.04
C ARG A 260 -1.25 -7.53 0.42
N ALA A 261 -1.02 -6.28 0.82
CA ALA A 261 0.06 -5.87 1.71
C ALA A 261 -0.54 -5.55 3.09
N GLU A 262 -0.03 -6.18 4.15
CA GLU A 262 -0.53 -6.00 5.53
C GLU A 262 0.61 -5.71 6.50
N ARG A 263 0.58 -4.58 7.21
CA ARG A 263 1.67 -4.16 8.11
C ARG A 263 3.04 -4.15 7.42
N VAL A 264 3.07 -3.67 6.17
CA VAL A 264 4.31 -3.38 5.44
C VAL A 264 4.74 -1.96 5.79
N ALA A 265 5.96 -1.79 6.30
CA ALA A 265 6.48 -0.53 6.77
C ALA A 265 7.75 -0.12 6.01
N SER A 266 7.75 1.11 5.49
CA SER A 266 8.90 1.76 4.88
C SER A 266 9.05 3.19 5.41
N SER A 267 10.28 3.57 5.77
CA SER A 267 10.60 4.92 6.24
C SER A 267 11.93 5.39 5.68
N GLY A 268 11.93 6.57 5.05
CA GLY A 268 13.12 7.20 4.48
C GLY A 268 13.70 6.46 3.28
N SER A 269 12.88 5.69 2.57
CA SER A 269 13.35 4.75 1.55
C SER A 269 13.69 5.38 0.21
N GLY A 270 13.43 6.67 0.02
CA GLY A 270 13.67 7.35 -1.25
C GLY A 270 14.40 8.66 -1.11
N VAL A 271 15.09 9.03 -2.18
CA VAL A 271 15.71 10.35 -2.33
C VAL A 271 14.65 11.37 -2.75
N GLY A 272 14.41 12.41 -1.94
CA GLY A 272 13.44 13.45 -2.26
C GLY A 272 13.73 14.14 -3.60
N GLY A 273 12.70 14.33 -4.42
CA GLY A 273 12.78 14.99 -5.74
C GLY A 273 13.40 14.13 -6.86
N SER A 274 13.60 12.83 -6.64
CA SER A 274 14.15 11.92 -7.66
C SER A 274 13.11 11.17 -8.49
N LYS A 275 11.80 11.44 -8.33
CA LYS A 275 10.70 10.77 -9.05
C LYS A 275 10.95 10.53 -10.55
N ASN A 276 11.39 11.55 -11.28
CA ASN A 276 11.66 11.48 -12.73
C ASN A 276 13.14 11.17 -13.05
N LYS A 277 13.84 10.59 -12.07
CA LYS A 277 15.28 10.31 -12.10
C LYS A 277 15.51 8.94 -11.42
N GLY A 278 14.59 7.99 -11.57
CA GLY A 278 14.68 6.65 -10.97
C GLY A 278 14.01 6.46 -9.61
N GLY A 279 13.46 7.51 -8.99
CA GLY A 279 12.70 7.39 -7.75
C GLY A 279 11.40 6.61 -7.91
N VAL A 280 11.06 5.77 -6.93
CA VAL A 280 9.91 4.86 -6.98
C VAL A 280 8.93 5.10 -5.81
N PRO A 281 7.67 4.64 -5.93
CA PRO A 281 6.74 4.63 -4.81
C PRO A 281 7.00 3.47 -3.85
N VAL A 282 6.47 3.55 -2.63
CA VAL A 282 6.47 2.38 -1.72
C VAL A 282 5.54 1.31 -2.28
N PHE A 283 4.28 1.69 -2.52
CA PHE A 283 3.27 0.78 -3.06
C PHE A 283 2.87 1.15 -4.48
N TRP A 284 2.82 0.15 -5.35
CA TRP A 284 2.38 0.28 -6.74
C TRP A 284 1.24 -0.69 -7.05
N VAL A 285 0.19 -0.17 -7.68
CA VAL A 285 -0.89 -0.96 -8.29
C VAL A 285 -1.07 -0.48 -9.72
N GLY A 286 -0.58 -1.30 -10.65
CA GLY A 286 -0.48 -0.97 -12.07
C GLY A 286 -1.48 -1.71 -12.95
N ASP A 287 -1.28 -1.60 -14.26
CA ASP A 287 -2.23 -2.02 -15.28
C ASP A 287 -2.53 -3.53 -15.28
N ARG A 288 -1.71 -4.31 -14.58
CA ARG A 288 -1.85 -5.77 -14.43
C ARG A 288 -2.77 -6.18 -13.29
N ASN A 289 -3.32 -5.25 -12.51
CA ASN A 289 -4.28 -5.55 -11.47
C ASN A 289 -5.71 -5.40 -12.01
N ASP A 290 -6.40 -6.52 -12.19
CA ASP A 290 -7.83 -6.62 -12.59
C ASP A 290 -8.74 -7.01 -11.41
N GLY A 291 -8.15 -7.45 -10.30
CA GLY A 291 -8.83 -7.82 -9.06
C GLY A 291 -8.78 -6.72 -8.01
N THR A 292 -8.58 -7.11 -6.75
CA THR A 292 -8.49 -6.18 -5.62
C THR A 292 -7.07 -6.14 -5.04
N ALA A 293 -6.45 -4.96 -5.06
CA ALA A 293 -5.24 -4.67 -4.31
C ALA A 293 -5.62 -4.08 -2.93
N GLN A 294 -5.13 -4.69 -1.85
CA GLN A 294 -5.43 -4.28 -0.47
C GLN A 294 -4.17 -3.86 0.27
N LEU A 295 -4.19 -2.69 0.90
CA LEU A 295 -3.19 -2.23 1.85
C LEU A 295 -3.85 -2.16 3.22
N VAL A 296 -3.31 -2.86 4.22
CA VAL A 296 -3.89 -2.95 5.56
C VAL A 296 -2.85 -2.57 6.60
N ASP A 297 -3.07 -1.49 7.34
CA ASP A 297 -2.18 -1.02 8.40
C ASP A 297 -0.71 -0.83 7.95
N CYS A 298 -0.51 -0.40 6.70
CA CYS A 298 0.81 -0.15 6.12
C CYS A 298 1.37 1.22 6.52
N GLN A 299 2.70 1.35 6.48
CA GLN A 299 3.40 2.61 6.68
C GLN A 299 4.27 2.96 5.46
N ALA A 300 4.11 4.15 4.93
CA ALA A 300 4.97 4.70 3.89
C ALA A 300 5.39 6.13 4.26
N GLN A 301 6.68 6.29 4.53
CA GLN A 301 7.24 7.58 4.88
C GLN A 301 8.51 7.87 4.09
N GLY A 302 8.65 9.07 3.54
CA GLY A 302 9.90 9.48 2.88
C GLY A 302 10.16 8.79 1.53
N ALA A 303 9.14 8.38 0.78
CA ALA A 303 9.36 7.82 -0.56
C ALA A 303 9.76 8.89 -1.59
N ALA A 304 10.53 8.48 -2.59
CA ALA A 304 10.98 9.33 -3.70
C ALA A 304 9.85 9.69 -4.68
N ASP A 305 8.78 8.90 -4.68
CA ASP A 305 7.55 9.15 -5.43
C ASP A 305 6.32 9.19 -4.48
N ASN A 306 5.40 8.24 -4.63
CA ASN A 306 4.15 8.16 -3.87
C ASN A 306 4.29 7.20 -2.68
N GLY A 307 3.49 7.43 -1.64
CA GLY A 307 3.25 6.38 -0.65
C GLY A 307 2.53 5.20 -1.31
N LEU A 308 1.38 5.47 -1.92
CA LEU A 308 0.67 4.57 -2.83
C LEU A 308 0.43 5.22 -4.19
N TYR A 309 0.84 4.55 -5.25
CA TYR A 309 0.45 4.86 -6.63
C TYR A 309 -0.43 3.72 -7.17
N GLY A 310 -1.75 3.90 -7.07
CA GLY A 310 -2.77 2.94 -7.48
C GLY A 310 -3.87 3.53 -8.36
N SER A 311 -3.51 4.46 -9.24
CA SER A 311 -4.44 5.07 -10.23
C SER A 311 -4.29 4.48 -11.63
N ARG A 312 -3.24 3.68 -11.87
CA ARG A 312 -2.95 3.06 -13.16
C ARG A 312 -3.46 1.63 -13.17
N THR A 313 -4.72 1.39 -12.80
CA THR A 313 -5.25 0.03 -12.67
C THR A 313 -6.73 -0.03 -13.02
N PRO A 314 -7.18 -1.07 -13.76
CA PRO A 314 -8.60 -1.33 -13.96
C PRO A 314 -9.28 -1.92 -12.71
N GLY A 315 -8.53 -2.61 -11.85
CA GLY A 315 -9.02 -3.23 -10.62
C GLY A 315 -9.18 -2.26 -9.44
N ASP A 316 -9.58 -2.80 -8.30
CA ASP A 316 -9.89 -2.08 -7.07
C ASP A 316 -8.67 -1.85 -6.19
N VAL A 317 -8.60 -0.66 -5.58
CA VAL A 317 -7.54 -0.29 -4.64
C VAL A 317 -8.16 0.08 -3.30
N GLN A 318 -7.87 -0.71 -2.28
CA GLN A 318 -8.48 -0.57 -0.95
C GLN A 318 -7.40 -0.37 0.10
N VAL A 319 -7.45 0.76 0.82
CA VAL A 319 -6.54 1.08 1.91
C VAL A 319 -7.33 1.10 3.22
N VAL A 320 -6.92 0.28 4.17
CA VAL A 320 -7.56 0.14 5.48
C VAL A 320 -6.52 0.44 6.55
N GLY A 321 -6.65 1.61 7.18
CA GLY A 321 -5.70 2.06 8.19
C GLY A 321 -4.34 2.45 7.61
N GLY A 322 -3.36 2.60 8.48
CA GLY A 322 -1.98 2.93 8.10
C GLY A 322 -1.66 4.42 8.04
N THR A 323 -0.38 4.69 7.81
CA THR A 323 0.24 6.02 7.94
C THR A 323 1.08 6.34 6.72
N PHE A 324 0.75 7.44 6.03
CA PHE A 324 1.40 7.86 4.79
C PHE A 324 1.85 9.31 4.93
N VAL A 325 3.14 9.52 5.15
CA VAL A 325 3.66 10.84 5.53
C VAL A 325 4.84 11.20 4.67
N ASN A 326 4.86 12.41 4.12
CA ASN A 326 6.06 12.91 3.46
C ASN A 326 6.57 11.91 2.40
N ASN A 327 5.69 11.47 1.52
CA ASN A 327 6.08 10.91 0.23
C ASN A 327 6.15 12.05 -0.80
N ALA A 328 7.17 12.04 -1.66
CA ALA A 328 7.56 13.22 -2.45
C ALA A 328 6.48 13.77 -3.40
N VAL A 329 5.52 12.94 -3.82
CA VAL A 329 4.47 13.34 -4.77
C VAL A 329 3.09 13.33 -4.16
N ASP A 330 2.59 12.17 -3.73
CA ASP A 330 1.35 12.11 -2.95
C ASP A 330 1.44 11.02 -1.89
N GLN A 331 0.77 11.22 -0.76
CA GLN A 331 0.65 10.19 0.26
C GLN A 331 -0.15 9.01 -0.30
N LEU A 332 -1.33 9.30 -0.85
CA LEU A 332 -2.15 8.32 -1.57
C LEU A 332 -2.56 8.85 -2.94
N ARG A 333 -2.56 7.94 -3.92
CA ARG A 333 -3.10 8.19 -5.26
C ARG A 333 -3.89 6.99 -5.77
N TYR A 334 -5.20 7.15 -5.97
CA TYR A 334 -6.10 6.11 -6.47
C TYR A 334 -7.36 6.73 -7.08
N CYS A 335 -8.14 5.95 -7.83
CA CYS A 335 -9.38 6.42 -8.43
C CYS A 335 -10.42 5.31 -8.66
N GLY A 336 -11.61 5.75 -9.03
CA GLY A 336 -12.70 4.92 -9.52
C GLY A 336 -13.50 4.17 -8.47
N GLU A 337 -14.63 3.62 -8.92
CA GLU A 337 -15.55 2.76 -8.16
C GLU A 337 -14.80 1.58 -7.53
N GLY A 338 -15.24 1.11 -6.37
CA GLY A 338 -14.59 0.00 -5.65
C GLY A 338 -13.27 0.37 -4.96
N SER A 339 -12.67 1.53 -5.29
CA SER A 339 -11.46 2.03 -4.66
C SER A 339 -11.75 2.95 -3.47
N PHE A 340 -11.10 2.71 -2.34
CA PHE A 340 -11.28 3.54 -1.14
C PHE A 340 -10.06 3.58 -0.22
N ALA A 341 -10.00 4.62 0.62
CA ALA A 341 -9.18 4.64 1.82
C ALA A 341 -10.06 4.89 3.05
N ASP A 342 -9.91 4.05 4.08
CA ASP A 342 -10.69 4.10 5.32
C ASP A 342 -9.76 4.06 6.53
N GLY A 343 -9.82 5.09 7.39
CA GLY A 343 -9.05 5.09 8.64
C GLY A 343 -7.59 5.49 8.51
N VAL A 344 -7.20 6.11 7.39
CA VAL A 344 -5.80 6.44 7.10
C VAL A 344 -5.35 7.72 7.82
N THR A 345 -4.07 7.78 8.20
CA THR A 345 -3.40 9.02 8.62
C THR A 345 -2.46 9.49 7.51
N MET A 346 -2.60 10.74 7.08
CA MET A 346 -1.77 11.36 6.04
C MET A 346 -1.12 12.64 6.54
N GLY A 347 0.17 12.80 6.26
CA GLY A 347 0.96 13.96 6.68
C GLY A 347 1.71 14.59 5.52
N VAL A 348 1.67 15.92 5.47
CA VAL A 348 2.44 16.75 4.53
C VAL A 348 3.16 17.83 5.32
N ASP A 349 4.47 17.67 5.48
CA ASP A 349 5.35 18.61 6.15
C ASP A 349 6.76 18.53 5.56
N ILE A 350 6.98 19.23 4.43
CA ILE A 350 8.28 19.24 3.75
C ILE A 350 9.43 19.77 4.62
N ASP A 351 9.15 20.65 5.58
CA ASP A 351 10.16 21.20 6.48
C ASP A 351 10.68 20.18 7.49
N SER A 352 9.94 19.10 7.73
CA SER A 352 10.35 17.98 8.58
C SER A 352 11.23 16.93 7.88
N TYR A 353 11.47 17.07 6.57
CA TYR A 353 12.48 16.26 5.88
C TYR A 353 13.88 16.76 6.20
N ASP A 354 14.83 15.83 6.27
CA ASP A 354 16.23 16.22 6.12
C ASP A 354 16.44 16.89 4.75
N LYS A 355 17.00 18.10 4.77
CA LYS A 355 17.13 18.98 3.60
C LYS A 355 18.27 18.57 2.67
N SER A 356 18.91 17.43 2.90
CA SER A 356 19.95 16.84 2.06
C SER A 356 19.34 16.19 0.79
N GLY A 357 18.98 17.00 -0.22
CA GLY A 357 18.40 16.48 -1.48
C GLY A 357 17.67 17.51 -2.36
N PHE A 358 17.02 17.05 -3.43
CA PHE A 358 16.33 17.85 -4.47
C PHE A 358 14.97 18.42 -3.98
N ASN A 359 14.98 19.20 -2.90
CA ASN A 359 13.77 19.70 -2.23
C ASN A 359 12.93 20.69 -3.05
N GLU A 360 13.49 21.30 -4.10
CA GLU A 360 12.79 22.30 -4.92
C GLU A 360 11.76 21.70 -5.90
N GLU A 361 11.81 20.38 -6.11
CA GLU A 361 10.93 19.62 -7.01
C GLU A 361 9.85 18.81 -6.27
N ILE A 362 9.83 18.82 -4.93
CA ILE A 362 8.84 18.08 -4.12
C ILE A 362 7.50 18.82 -4.18
N ALA A 363 6.48 18.17 -4.77
CA ALA A 363 5.11 18.67 -4.87
C ALA A 363 4.17 17.72 -4.12
N THR A 364 4.39 17.61 -2.81
CA THR A 364 3.73 16.63 -1.96
C THR A 364 2.32 17.05 -1.55
N MET A 365 1.31 16.25 -1.89
CA MET A 365 -0.07 16.45 -1.43
C MET A 365 -0.60 15.21 -0.69
N ALA A 366 -1.73 15.36 0.00
CA ALA A 366 -2.29 14.26 0.77
C ALA A 366 -2.91 13.20 -0.15
N LEU A 367 -3.90 13.59 -0.94
CA LEU A 367 -4.63 12.70 -1.82
C LEU A 367 -4.68 13.26 -3.24
N LYS A 368 -4.38 12.39 -4.22
CA LYS A 368 -4.67 12.65 -5.62
C LYS A 368 -5.61 11.60 -6.20
N VAL A 369 -6.65 12.06 -6.87
CA VAL A 369 -7.57 11.23 -7.65
C VAL A 369 -7.35 11.50 -9.13
N GLU A 370 -6.77 10.53 -9.82
CA GLU A 370 -6.46 10.58 -11.25
C GLU A 370 -6.62 9.20 -11.88
N GLN A 371 -6.92 9.13 -13.18
CA GLN A 371 -6.96 7.94 -14.02
C GLN A 371 -6.26 8.27 -15.36
N PRO A 372 -5.41 7.40 -15.91
CA PRO A 372 -4.80 7.60 -17.23
C PRO A 372 -5.80 7.34 -18.37
N SER A 373 -5.48 7.83 -19.57
CA SER A 373 -6.23 7.57 -20.81
C SER A 373 -6.43 6.10 -21.18
N HIS A 374 -5.52 5.20 -20.80
CA HIS A 374 -5.61 3.77 -21.14
C HIS A 374 -6.40 2.95 -20.12
N ILE A 375 -6.85 3.56 -19.03
CA ILE A 375 -7.75 2.93 -18.04
C ILE A 375 -9.14 3.54 -18.19
N SER A 376 -10.17 2.70 -18.15
CA SER A 376 -11.57 3.11 -18.17
C SER A 376 -12.31 2.51 -16.98
N LYS A 377 -12.24 3.20 -15.84
CA LYS A 377 -12.93 2.82 -14.61
C LYS A 377 -14.00 3.86 -14.28
N PRO A 378 -15.25 3.48 -13.99
CA PRO A 378 -16.26 4.42 -13.51
C PRO A 378 -15.75 5.20 -12.30
N GLY A 379 -16.08 6.48 -12.20
CA GLY A 379 -15.76 7.29 -11.02
C GLY A 379 -16.44 6.74 -9.76
N GLY A 380 -15.94 7.11 -8.58
CA GLY A 380 -16.50 6.62 -7.32
C GLY A 380 -15.50 6.37 -6.20
N ALA A 381 -14.37 7.09 -6.21
CA ALA A 381 -13.37 6.95 -5.15
C ALA A 381 -13.95 7.44 -3.82
N VAL A 382 -13.57 6.78 -2.72
CA VAL A 382 -14.02 7.15 -1.37
C VAL A 382 -12.85 7.33 -0.42
N LEU A 383 -12.78 8.49 0.24
CA LEU A 383 -11.94 8.70 1.41
C LEU A 383 -12.86 8.84 2.62
N ARG A 384 -12.67 7.99 3.63
CA ARG A 384 -13.47 8.03 4.86
C ARG A 384 -12.65 7.83 6.12
N ASN A 385 -13.12 8.37 7.23
CA ASN A 385 -12.45 8.26 8.53
C ASN A 385 -10.96 8.65 8.43
N ALA A 386 -10.62 9.62 7.58
CA ALA A 386 -9.23 9.98 7.34
C ALA A 386 -8.81 11.12 8.26
N LYS A 387 -7.56 11.10 8.71
CA LYS A 387 -6.91 12.24 9.32
C LYS A 387 -5.82 12.77 8.39
N ILE A 388 -5.93 14.04 8.01
CA ILE A 388 -4.95 14.72 7.16
C ILE A 388 -4.40 15.93 7.89
N THR A 389 -3.08 16.07 7.91
CA THR A 389 -2.42 17.29 8.37
C THR A 389 -1.41 17.76 7.32
N ALA A 390 -1.58 18.99 6.86
CA ALA A 390 -0.72 19.62 5.87
C ALA A 390 -0.13 20.93 6.43
N VAL A 391 1.12 20.88 6.87
CA VAL A 391 1.81 21.99 7.55
C VAL A 391 2.63 22.83 6.57
N SER A 392 3.47 22.16 5.78
CA SER A 392 4.36 22.82 4.82
C SER A 392 4.42 22.01 3.52
N ALA A 393 4.35 22.70 2.38
CA ALA A 393 4.45 22.10 1.05
C ALA A 393 4.96 23.11 0.02
N ASN A 394 5.65 22.62 -1.01
CA ASN A 394 6.09 23.42 -2.14
C ASN A 394 5.17 23.15 -3.34
N LYS A 395 4.73 24.21 -4.03
CA LYS A 395 4.13 24.13 -5.38
C LYS A 395 2.94 23.14 -5.52
N ILE A 396 2.06 23.05 -4.51
CA ILE A 396 0.83 22.27 -4.62
C ILE A 396 -0.38 23.14 -4.97
N GLY A 397 -1.33 22.56 -5.71
CA GLY A 397 -2.57 23.24 -6.07
C GLY A 397 -3.66 23.15 -5.01
N ALA A 398 -3.65 22.08 -4.21
CA ALA A 398 -4.57 21.82 -3.09
C ALA A 398 -4.04 20.67 -2.22
N VAL A 399 -4.59 20.52 -1.01
CA VAL A 399 -4.30 19.37 -0.12
C VAL A 399 -4.85 18.05 -0.71
N ILE A 400 -6.07 18.10 -1.26
CA ILE A 400 -6.73 17.02 -1.99
C ILE A 400 -7.00 17.51 -3.41
N ASN A 401 -6.49 16.77 -4.40
CA ASN A 401 -6.67 17.11 -5.81
C ASN A 401 -7.44 16.02 -6.57
N VAL A 402 -8.51 16.42 -7.27
CA VAL A 402 -9.25 15.56 -8.18
C VAL A 402 -9.05 16.08 -9.60
N ARG A 403 -8.33 15.31 -10.42
CA ARG A 403 -8.07 15.69 -11.81
C ARG A 403 -9.34 15.56 -12.66
N GLY A 404 -9.38 16.25 -13.81
CA GLY A 404 -10.50 16.18 -14.75
C GLY A 404 -10.78 14.76 -15.29
N HIS A 405 -9.79 13.87 -15.19
CA HIS A 405 -9.91 12.45 -15.53
C HIS A 405 -10.00 11.54 -14.29
N GLY A 406 -10.19 12.08 -13.09
CA GLY A 406 -10.20 11.28 -11.84
C GLY A 406 -11.56 10.69 -11.44
N GLY A 407 -12.65 11.05 -12.11
CA GLY A 407 -14.00 10.64 -11.70
C GLY A 407 -14.49 11.34 -10.43
N ALA A 408 -15.52 10.78 -9.80
CA ALA A 408 -16.08 11.25 -8.53
C ALA A 408 -15.18 10.95 -7.32
N LEU A 409 -15.33 11.78 -6.28
CA LEU A 409 -14.74 11.56 -4.95
C LEU A 409 -15.79 11.83 -3.87
N LYS A 410 -15.94 10.89 -2.93
CA LYS A 410 -16.66 11.07 -1.67
C LYS A 410 -15.67 11.23 -0.52
N LEU A 411 -15.80 12.31 0.24
CA LEU A 411 -15.16 12.54 1.54
C LEU A 411 -16.20 12.34 2.64
N ASP A 412 -15.95 11.44 3.59
CA ASP A 412 -16.90 11.12 4.65
C ASP A 412 -16.23 10.95 6.01
N ASN A 413 -16.63 11.73 7.01
CA ASN A 413 -16.04 11.65 8.35
C ASN A 413 -14.52 11.86 8.35
N CYS A 414 -14.03 12.90 7.67
CA CYS A 414 -12.60 13.22 7.63
C CYS A 414 -12.26 14.41 8.53
N GLU A 415 -11.09 14.37 9.17
CA GLU A 415 -10.44 15.53 9.78
C GLU A 415 -9.32 16.02 8.85
N ILE A 416 -9.37 17.29 8.44
CA ILE A 416 -8.39 17.88 7.54
C ILE A 416 -7.90 19.19 8.14
N GLU A 417 -6.65 19.19 8.56
CA GLU A 417 -5.94 20.36 9.08
C GLU A 417 -4.93 20.85 8.05
N SER A 418 -4.98 22.13 7.71
CA SER A 418 -3.98 22.74 6.83
C SER A 418 -3.49 24.08 7.34
N GLY A 419 -2.17 24.28 7.28
CA GLY A 419 -1.52 25.59 7.44
C GLY A 419 -1.19 26.26 6.11
N LEU A 420 -1.61 25.67 4.99
CA LEU A 420 -1.19 26.09 3.64
C LEU A 420 -2.13 27.14 3.04
N ASP A 421 -1.58 28.04 2.23
CA ASP A 421 -2.36 29.05 1.47
C ASP A 421 -2.84 28.48 0.12
N VAL A 422 -3.56 27.35 0.18
CA VAL A 422 -4.17 26.67 -0.97
C VAL A 422 -5.55 26.14 -0.57
N PRO A 423 -6.42 25.78 -1.53
CA PRO A 423 -7.65 25.06 -1.22
C PRO A 423 -7.38 23.73 -0.49
N PHE A 424 -8.31 23.33 0.37
CA PHE A 424 -8.32 21.97 0.92
C PHE A 424 -8.65 20.95 -0.17
N VAL A 425 -9.63 21.28 -1.01
CA VAL A 425 -10.10 20.43 -2.11
C VAL A 425 -10.13 21.25 -3.40
N ASP A 426 -9.48 20.75 -4.44
CA ASP A 426 -9.60 21.27 -5.80
C ASP A 426 -9.97 20.14 -6.76
N ALA A 427 -11.16 20.24 -7.37
CA ALA A 427 -11.68 19.29 -8.33
C ALA A 427 -11.88 19.95 -9.69
N ALA A 428 -11.02 19.59 -10.64
CA ALA A 428 -11.03 20.16 -11.98
C ALA A 428 -12.21 19.64 -12.82
N GLU A 429 -12.62 20.41 -13.82
CA GLU A 429 -13.71 20.05 -14.73
C GLU A 429 -13.45 18.69 -15.42
N PRO A 430 -14.46 17.81 -15.54
CA PRO A 430 -14.29 16.54 -16.24
C PRO A 430 -13.74 16.75 -17.65
N GLY A 431 -12.68 16.02 -18.01
CA GLY A 431 -12.00 16.16 -19.31
C GLY A 431 -11.12 17.41 -19.49
N SER A 432 -10.94 18.27 -18.47
CA SER A 432 -10.16 19.52 -18.59
C SER A 432 -8.63 19.35 -18.64
N SER A 433 -8.13 18.15 -18.94
CA SER A 433 -6.71 17.80 -18.88
C SER A 433 -6.27 17.07 -20.16
N TYR A 434 -5.04 16.54 -20.18
CA TYR A 434 -4.49 15.86 -21.35
C TYR A 434 -5.06 14.45 -21.57
N ASP A 435 -5.54 13.81 -20.52
CA ASP A 435 -6.27 12.54 -20.59
C ASP A 435 -7.79 12.77 -20.74
N PRO A 436 -8.51 11.85 -21.40
CA PRO A 436 -9.95 11.93 -21.58
C PRO A 436 -10.69 11.89 -20.24
N GLU A 437 -11.92 12.36 -20.28
CA GLU A 437 -12.85 12.25 -19.16
C GLU A 437 -13.05 10.79 -18.74
N SER A 438 -12.94 10.50 -17.44
CA SER A 438 -13.28 9.20 -16.88
C SER A 438 -14.78 8.92 -17.01
N PRO A 439 -15.25 7.67 -17.12
CA PRO A 439 -16.67 7.38 -17.05
C PRO A 439 -17.31 7.94 -15.75
N PRO A 440 -18.58 8.39 -15.80
CA PRO A 440 -19.28 8.94 -14.64
C PRO A 440 -19.42 7.89 -13.52
N PRO A 441 -19.75 8.30 -12.28
CA PRO A 441 -20.03 9.67 -11.82
C PRO A 441 -18.80 10.59 -11.72
N HIS A 442 -19.05 11.90 -11.67
CA HIS A 442 -18.00 12.93 -11.50
C HIS A 442 -18.21 13.86 -10.30
N ASN A 443 -19.35 13.74 -9.60
CA ASN A 443 -19.70 14.64 -8.51
C ASN A 443 -18.73 14.51 -7.34
N ILE A 444 -18.54 15.62 -6.63
CA ILE A 444 -17.80 15.66 -5.36
C ILE A 444 -18.81 15.68 -4.23
N THR A 445 -18.66 14.77 -3.27
CA THR A 445 -19.54 14.70 -2.10
C THR A 445 -18.72 14.85 -0.84
N ILE A 446 -19.06 15.79 0.03
CA ILE A 446 -18.38 16.03 1.31
C ILE A 446 -19.42 15.91 2.43
N THR A 447 -19.22 14.97 3.34
CA THR A 447 -20.13 14.70 4.45
C THR A 447 -19.39 14.52 5.76
N ASN A 448 -20.02 14.92 6.86
CA ASN A 448 -19.58 14.60 8.22
C ASN A 448 -18.12 15.00 8.53
N SER A 449 -17.57 16.01 7.85
CA SER A 449 -16.12 16.28 7.90
C SER A 449 -15.79 17.57 8.63
N LEU A 450 -14.56 17.66 9.14
CA LEU A 450 -14.00 18.85 9.78
C LEU A 450 -12.79 19.34 8.96
N PHE A 451 -12.84 20.60 8.54
CA PHE A 451 -11.75 21.32 7.92
C PHE A 451 -11.31 22.44 8.87
N LYS A 452 -10.02 22.54 9.18
CA LYS A 452 -9.51 23.55 10.11
C LYS A 452 -8.13 24.08 9.70
N GLY A 453 -7.82 25.28 10.21
CA GLY A 453 -6.55 25.96 9.99
C GLY A 453 -6.67 27.10 8.99
N SER A 454 -5.63 27.26 8.17
CA SER A 454 -5.57 28.21 7.06
C SER A 454 -6.10 27.55 5.79
N GLY A 455 -6.69 28.37 4.91
CA GLY A 455 -6.98 27.99 3.54
C GLY A 455 -6.83 29.22 2.65
N GLY A 456 -6.56 28.99 1.36
CA GLY A 456 -6.60 30.06 0.37
C GLY A 456 -8.01 30.67 0.25
N GLY A 457 -8.15 31.71 -0.58
CA GLY A 457 -9.42 32.45 -0.71
C GLY A 457 -10.65 31.56 -0.98
N GLU A 458 -10.53 30.61 -1.91
CA GLU A 458 -11.47 29.50 -2.07
C GLU A 458 -10.93 28.27 -1.34
N ILE A 459 -11.67 27.75 -0.35
CA ILE A 459 -11.23 26.60 0.46
C ILE A 459 -11.66 25.26 -0.14
N VAL A 460 -12.75 25.27 -0.92
CA VAL A 460 -13.19 24.14 -1.75
C VAL A 460 -13.53 24.68 -3.13
N ARG A 461 -12.88 24.14 -4.16
CA ARG A 461 -13.11 24.49 -5.56
C ARG A 461 -13.56 23.27 -6.34
N VAL A 462 -14.74 23.35 -6.95
CA VAL A 462 -15.30 22.30 -7.78
C VAL A 462 -15.73 22.90 -9.11
N SER A 463 -15.10 22.48 -10.20
CA SER A 463 -15.38 23.00 -11.55
C SER A 463 -16.11 21.95 -12.37
N GLY A 464 -17.16 22.34 -13.10
CA GLY A 464 -17.81 21.48 -14.12
C GLY A 464 -18.40 20.16 -13.62
N ARG A 465 -18.60 19.98 -12.30
CA ARG A 465 -19.11 18.74 -11.69
C ARG A 465 -20.49 18.96 -11.09
N PRO A 466 -21.57 18.88 -11.91
CA PRO A 466 -22.92 19.06 -11.40
C PRO A 466 -23.24 18.02 -10.32
N GLN A 467 -24.21 18.33 -9.47
CA GLN A 467 -24.63 17.46 -8.35
C GLN A 467 -23.57 17.24 -7.26
N SER A 468 -22.49 18.03 -7.28
CA SER A 468 -21.55 18.07 -6.16
C SER A 468 -22.21 18.72 -4.94
N THR A 469 -22.05 18.12 -3.76
CA THR A 469 -22.72 18.54 -2.53
C THR A 469 -21.80 18.52 -1.31
N VAL A 470 -22.06 19.43 -0.38
CA VAL A 470 -21.48 19.42 0.96
C VAL A 470 -22.60 19.46 2.00
N THR A 471 -22.57 18.56 2.97
CA THR A 471 -23.55 18.50 4.07
C THR A 471 -22.87 18.11 5.36
N ASN A 472 -23.48 18.46 6.49
CA ASN A 472 -23.05 18.04 7.82
C ASN A 472 -21.54 18.25 8.09
N THR A 473 -20.98 19.36 7.61
CA THR A 473 -19.54 19.58 7.51
C THR A 473 -19.17 20.93 8.11
N CYS A 474 -18.03 20.95 8.77
CA CYS A 474 -17.56 22.08 9.53
C CYS A 474 -16.28 22.67 8.92
N PHE A 475 -16.28 23.97 8.63
CA PHE A 475 -15.12 24.72 8.15
C PHE A 475 -14.65 25.72 9.21
N GLN A 476 -13.78 25.26 10.12
CA GLN A 476 -13.08 26.10 11.11
C GLN A 476 -11.87 26.79 10.48
N VAL A 477 -12.13 27.58 9.45
CA VAL A 477 -11.13 28.38 8.73
C VAL A 477 -11.48 29.85 8.94
N SER A 478 -10.49 30.65 9.34
CA SER A 478 -10.71 32.07 9.65
C SER A 478 -11.23 32.82 8.42
N GLY A 479 -12.33 33.57 8.58
CA GLY A 479 -12.97 34.31 7.50
C GLY A 479 -13.71 33.47 6.47
N ALA A 480 -13.78 32.14 6.63
CA ALA A 480 -14.54 31.29 5.73
C ALA A 480 -16.04 31.56 5.82
N SER A 481 -16.71 31.45 4.69
CA SER A 481 -18.16 31.53 4.56
C SER A 481 -18.62 30.65 3.40
N GLU A 482 -19.93 30.64 3.10
CA GLU A 482 -20.46 29.93 1.95
C GLU A 482 -19.78 30.34 0.63
N SER A 483 -19.42 31.62 0.47
CA SER A 483 -18.71 32.08 -0.74
C SER A 483 -17.28 31.55 -0.87
N SER A 484 -16.74 30.91 0.17
CA SER A 484 -15.45 30.22 0.12
C SER A 484 -15.55 28.85 -0.56
N LEU A 485 -16.76 28.39 -0.87
CA LEU A 485 -17.05 27.13 -1.56
C LEU A 485 -17.55 27.43 -2.98
N SER A 486 -16.87 26.90 -3.99
CA SER A 486 -17.15 27.20 -5.40
C SER A 486 -17.60 25.95 -6.16
N GLY A 487 -18.67 26.08 -6.95
CA GLY A 487 -19.25 25.03 -7.80
C GLY A 487 -19.73 23.76 -7.09
N ILE A 488 -20.03 23.87 -5.79
CA ILE A 488 -20.59 22.82 -4.95
C ILE A 488 -21.86 23.33 -4.26
N THR A 489 -22.88 22.47 -4.13
CA THR A 489 -24.13 22.84 -3.45
C THR A 489 -23.97 22.67 -1.94
N VAL A 490 -24.21 23.74 -1.18
CA VAL A 490 -24.22 23.71 0.28
C VAL A 490 -25.58 23.25 0.78
N GLY A 491 -25.61 22.10 1.44
CA GLY A 491 -26.82 21.54 2.03
C GLY A 491 -26.87 21.73 3.55
N GLU A 492 -27.73 20.96 4.21
CA GLU A 492 -28.00 21.09 5.65
C GLU A 492 -26.78 20.76 6.52
N GLY A 493 -26.70 21.39 7.69
CA GLY A 493 -25.69 21.08 8.70
C GLY A 493 -24.27 21.57 8.36
N VAL A 494 -24.11 22.50 7.43
CA VAL A 494 -22.81 23.11 7.12
C VAL A 494 -22.55 24.33 8.01
N GLY A 495 -21.38 24.40 8.63
CA GLY A 495 -20.97 25.50 9.51
C GLY A 495 -19.62 26.12 9.12
N PHE A 496 -19.42 27.39 9.46
CA PHE A 496 -18.22 28.16 9.14
C PHE A 496 -17.67 28.94 10.36
N GLY A 497 -16.36 29.16 10.38
CA GLY A 497 -15.66 29.96 11.39
C GLY A 497 -15.52 29.26 12.74
N GLU A 498 -15.21 30.04 13.78
CA GLU A 498 -14.99 29.51 15.15
C GLU A 498 -16.26 28.96 15.80
N GLN A 499 -17.43 29.41 15.35
CA GLN A 499 -18.75 29.04 15.90
C GLN A 499 -19.31 27.75 15.29
N CYS A 500 -18.44 26.92 14.73
CA CYS A 500 -18.84 25.74 13.98
C CYS A 500 -19.52 24.69 14.87
N GLN A 501 -20.84 24.82 15.00
CA GLN A 501 -21.74 24.01 15.83
C GLN A 501 -22.76 23.23 14.99
N ALA A 502 -22.79 23.47 13.66
CA ALA A 502 -23.74 22.83 12.77
C ALA A 502 -23.26 21.44 12.36
N GLY A 503 -24.08 20.42 12.65
CA GLY A 503 -24.04 19.11 12.00
C GLY A 503 -23.13 18.03 12.60
N LEU A 504 -21.94 18.38 13.08
CA LEU A 504 -21.10 17.43 13.79
C LEU A 504 -21.53 17.35 15.25
N SER A 505 -22.13 16.24 15.67
CA SER A 505 -22.57 16.05 17.06
C SER A 505 -21.41 16.12 18.07
N ASN A 506 -20.16 15.91 17.63
CA ASN A 506 -18.97 16.13 18.43
C ASN A 506 -17.72 16.40 17.55
N PRO A 507 -17.42 17.67 17.21
CA PRO A 507 -16.27 18.03 16.38
C PRO A 507 -14.92 17.58 16.98
N GLY A 508 -14.81 17.46 18.31
CA GLY A 508 -13.60 17.02 19.00
C GLY A 508 -13.34 15.51 18.97
N LYS A 509 -14.33 14.71 18.54
CA LYS A 509 -14.15 13.28 18.21
C LYS A 509 -13.76 13.07 16.75
N VAL A 510 -13.68 14.13 15.95
CA VAL A 510 -13.18 14.06 14.58
C VAL A 510 -11.65 14.08 14.64
N GLY A 511 -11.01 12.90 14.63
CA GLY A 511 -9.58 12.69 14.37
C GLY A 511 -8.60 12.87 15.55
N SER A 512 -8.85 12.22 16.69
CA SER A 512 -7.86 12.15 17.77
C SER A 512 -6.68 11.20 17.45
N GLY A 513 -5.69 11.69 16.71
CA GLY A 513 -4.40 11.01 16.46
C GLY A 513 -3.22 11.99 16.55
N ASN A 514 -2.10 11.57 17.14
CA ASN A 514 -0.93 12.43 17.38
C ASN A 514 0.15 12.20 16.32
N ILE A 515 0.25 13.09 15.32
CA ILE A 515 1.31 13.05 14.29
C ILE A 515 2.68 13.41 14.87
N SER A 516 2.74 14.17 15.98
CA SER A 516 3.99 14.55 16.63
C SER A 516 4.74 13.36 17.27
N ALA A 517 4.11 12.18 17.34
CA ALA A 517 4.76 10.93 17.75
C ALA A 517 5.52 10.24 16.61
N LEU A 518 5.32 10.66 15.36
CA LEU A 518 6.07 10.17 14.21
C LEU A 518 7.42 10.89 14.19
N GLY A 519 8.50 10.18 14.51
CA GLY A 519 9.85 10.73 14.54
C GLY A 519 10.24 11.41 13.23
N ASN A 520 11.19 12.34 13.31
CA ASN A 520 11.75 13.02 12.14
C ASN A 520 12.25 11.99 11.10
N VAL A 521 12.02 12.27 9.81
CA VAL A 521 12.62 11.47 8.73
C VAL A 521 14.10 11.83 8.62
N SER A 522 14.96 11.07 9.27
CA SER A 522 16.40 11.15 9.04
C SER A 522 16.78 10.25 7.87
N VAL A 523 17.13 10.83 6.73
CA VAL A 523 17.76 10.09 5.63
C VAL A 523 19.24 9.96 6.00
N ASN A 524 19.70 8.74 6.33
CA ASN A 524 21.11 8.53 6.66
C ASN A 524 21.91 8.42 5.35
N ALA A 525 22.06 9.53 4.63
CA ALA A 525 22.76 9.63 3.35
C ALA A 525 24.29 9.65 3.52
N SER A 526 24.85 8.74 4.34
CA SER A 526 26.31 8.64 4.53
C SER A 526 27.05 8.01 3.34
N ALA A 527 26.36 7.65 2.25
CA ALA A 527 26.93 7.17 1.00
C ALA A 527 27.07 8.30 -0.05
N ASN A 528 27.57 9.48 0.34
CA ASN A 528 28.00 10.48 -0.63
C ASN A 528 29.34 10.03 -1.24
N GLY A 529 29.28 9.22 -2.30
CA GLY A 529 30.33 9.22 -3.31
C GLY A 529 30.38 10.63 -3.91
N SER A 530 31.55 11.28 -3.79
CA SER A 530 31.84 12.66 -4.22
C SER A 530 30.90 13.23 -5.27
N ALA A 531 30.01 14.11 -4.83
CA ALA A 531 29.44 15.15 -5.69
C ALA A 531 30.55 16.16 -6.02
N ASP A 532 31.48 15.77 -6.90
CA ASP A 532 32.46 16.69 -7.45
C ASP A 532 31.74 17.71 -8.33
N ALA A 533 31.73 18.96 -7.84
CA ALA A 533 31.64 20.22 -8.57
C ALA A 533 31.26 20.13 -10.06
N VAL A 534 29.99 19.88 -10.38
CA VAL A 534 29.44 20.20 -11.70
C VAL A 534 29.09 21.68 -11.70
N GLY A 535 30.01 22.46 -12.23
CA GLY A 535 29.83 23.89 -12.46
C GLY A 535 28.51 24.16 -13.21
N THR A 536 27.88 25.26 -12.84
CA THR A 536 26.71 25.83 -13.50
C THR A 536 26.95 25.99 -15.00
N GLN A 537 26.58 24.99 -15.78
CA GLN A 537 26.33 25.13 -17.20
C GLN A 537 24.84 24.91 -17.44
N THR A 538 24.17 26.03 -17.70
CA THR A 538 22.84 26.09 -18.28
C THR A 538 22.76 25.14 -19.47
N PRO A 539 21.88 24.12 -19.47
CA PRO A 539 21.78 23.22 -20.60
C PRO A 539 21.27 23.99 -21.81
N GLN A 540 22.14 24.17 -22.81
CA GLN A 540 21.67 24.46 -24.17
C GLN A 540 20.82 23.27 -24.60
N ARG A 541 19.53 23.55 -24.78
CA ARG A 541 18.54 22.65 -25.38
C ARG A 541 19.06 22.21 -26.75
N ASN A 542 19.58 20.98 -26.82
CA ASN A 542 20.15 20.42 -28.04
C ASN A 542 19.00 19.79 -28.84
N GLU A 543 18.42 20.54 -29.78
CA GLU A 543 17.26 20.17 -30.60
C GLU A 543 17.51 19.04 -31.64
N ASN A 544 18.61 18.29 -31.56
CA ASN A 544 19.06 17.44 -32.66
C ASN A 544 18.92 15.92 -32.46
N ASN A 545 18.28 15.41 -31.40
CA ASN A 545 18.13 13.95 -31.21
C ASN A 545 16.83 13.32 -31.75
N TRP A 546 15.93 14.08 -32.37
CA TRP A 546 14.67 13.54 -32.90
C TRP A 546 14.86 12.65 -34.14
N ILE A 547 15.95 12.83 -34.90
CA ILE A 547 16.25 12.04 -36.11
C ILE A 547 16.69 10.60 -35.74
N GLY A 548 17.36 10.42 -34.60
CA GLY A 548 17.77 9.09 -34.13
C GLY A 548 16.59 8.21 -33.71
N THR A 549 15.59 8.82 -33.05
CA THR A 549 14.37 8.11 -32.60
C THR A 549 13.49 7.70 -33.78
N ILE A 550 13.42 8.52 -34.84
CA ILE A 550 12.69 8.17 -36.07
C ILE A 550 13.40 7.03 -36.82
N ALA A 551 14.74 7.06 -36.90
CA ALA A 551 15.50 6.00 -37.59
C ALA A 551 15.34 4.63 -36.90
N ALA A 552 15.31 4.59 -35.56
CA ALA A 552 15.07 3.36 -34.80
C ALA A 552 13.65 2.81 -35.03
N GLY A 553 12.63 3.67 -35.01
CA GLY A 553 11.24 3.27 -35.26
C GLY A 553 11.01 2.74 -36.68
N VAL A 554 11.65 3.35 -37.69
CA VAL A 554 11.57 2.89 -39.09
C VAL A 554 12.24 1.53 -39.28
N MET A 555 13.40 1.28 -38.66
CA MET A 555 14.06 -0.02 -38.71
C MET A 555 13.22 -1.12 -38.06
N GLN A 556 12.57 -0.84 -36.93
CA GLN A 556 11.70 -1.80 -36.25
C GLN A 556 10.47 -2.16 -37.08
N MET A 557 9.85 -1.18 -37.75
CA MET A 557 8.75 -1.41 -38.69
C MET A 557 9.16 -2.25 -39.91
N ILE A 558 10.37 -2.04 -40.45
CA ILE A 558 10.88 -2.84 -41.58
C ILE A 558 11.06 -4.31 -41.16
N VAL A 559 11.58 -4.57 -39.95
CA VAL A 559 11.75 -5.94 -39.44
C VAL A 559 10.39 -6.64 -39.27
N ILE A 560 9.39 -5.93 -38.73
CA ILE A 560 8.03 -6.47 -38.58
C ILE A 560 7.40 -6.82 -39.93
N VAL A 561 7.53 -5.94 -40.93
CA VAL A 561 7.02 -6.19 -42.28
C VAL A 561 7.71 -7.39 -42.93
N LEU A 562 9.02 -7.55 -42.76
CA LEU A 562 9.77 -8.70 -43.29
C LEU A 562 9.36 -10.01 -42.61
N LEU A 563 9.11 -10.01 -41.30
CA LEU A 563 8.60 -11.18 -40.58
C LEU A 563 7.17 -11.54 -41.01
N PHE A 564 6.32 -10.54 -41.27
CA PHE A 564 4.97 -10.78 -41.76
C PHE A 564 4.96 -11.36 -43.18
N LEU A 565 5.82 -10.84 -44.07
CA LEU A 565 5.96 -11.34 -45.44
C LEU A 565 6.53 -12.77 -45.48
N SER A 566 7.46 -13.11 -44.58
CA SER A 566 7.99 -14.47 -44.49
C SER A 566 6.94 -15.47 -43.99
N ALA A 567 6.13 -15.09 -43.00
CA ALA A 567 5.00 -15.90 -42.53
C ALA A 567 3.95 -16.14 -43.63
N LEU A 568 3.62 -15.12 -44.42
CA LEU A 568 2.73 -15.23 -45.57
C LEU A 568 3.29 -16.18 -46.64
N ALA A 569 4.60 -16.12 -46.92
CA ALA A 569 5.24 -17.02 -47.87
C ALA A 569 5.18 -18.48 -47.42
N VAL A 570 5.40 -18.75 -46.13
CA VAL A 570 5.28 -20.11 -45.55
C VAL A 570 3.84 -20.62 -45.65
N LEU A 571 2.85 -19.77 -45.33
CA LEU A 571 1.43 -20.12 -45.45
C LEU A 571 1.06 -20.42 -46.91
N PHE A 572 1.53 -19.60 -47.85
CA PHE A 572 1.28 -19.79 -49.27
C PHE A 572 1.89 -21.10 -49.79
N LEU A 573 3.11 -21.43 -49.38
CA LEU A 573 3.75 -22.71 -49.72
C LEU A 573 3.00 -23.91 -49.12
N ALA A 574 2.48 -23.79 -47.90
CA ALA A 574 1.68 -24.85 -47.28
C ALA A 574 0.35 -25.09 -48.01
N VAL A 575 -0.34 -24.01 -48.41
CA VAL A 575 -1.59 -24.10 -49.20
C VAL A 575 -1.31 -24.65 -50.59
N PHE A 576 -0.25 -24.18 -51.26
CA PHE A 576 0.12 -24.64 -52.59
C PHE A 576 0.52 -26.12 -52.60
N LYS A 577 1.25 -26.57 -51.58
CA LYS A 577 1.57 -28.00 -51.42
C LYS A 577 0.30 -28.84 -51.25
N LYS A 578 -0.65 -28.38 -50.42
CA LYS A 578 -1.93 -29.08 -50.23
C LYS A 578 -2.75 -29.18 -51.52
N LEU A 579 -2.71 -28.16 -52.37
CA LEU A 579 -3.39 -28.16 -53.67
C LEU A 579 -2.70 -29.03 -54.74
N LEU A 580 -1.43 -29.39 -54.56
CA LEU A 580 -0.72 -30.32 -55.43
C LEU A 580 -0.87 -31.79 -55.00
N ASP A 581 -1.17 -32.01 -53.71
CA ASP A 581 -1.41 -33.32 -53.13
C ASP A 581 -2.88 -33.79 -53.33
N GLU A 582 -3.79 -32.88 -53.71
CA GLU A 582 -5.18 -33.13 -54.16
C GLU A 582 -5.24 -33.22 -55.70
#